data_AF-A0A974P754-F1
#
_entry.id   AF-A0A974P754-F1
#
_cell.length_a   1.000
_cell.length_b   1.000
_cell.length_c   1.000
_cell.angle_alpha   90.00
_cell.angle_beta   90.00
_cell.angle_gamma   90.00
#
_symmetry.space_group_name_H-M   'P 1'
#
loop_
_entity.id
_entity.type
_entity.pdbx_description
1 polymer ?
#
loop_
_entity_poly.entity_id
_entity_poly.type
_entity_poly.pdbx_seq_one_letter_code
_entity_poly.pdbx_strand_id
1 'polypeptide(L)'
;MTERIRTRLTPAARRDQILDVTARVIVQEGLQAATMERLARAAQVSKALVYTYFATRDVLLGALLQREQAELGDRGMAAALRAETFPDLIAQTTRHYLEHVRDRGP
;
A
#
# COMPACT_ATOMS: atom_id res chain seq x y z
N MET A 1 22.32 -16.03 17.23
CA MET A 1 21.22 -15.16 17.73
C MET A 1 21.51 -13.74 17.30
N THR A 2 20.98 -13.29 16.16
CA THR A 2 21.14 -11.91 15.68
C THR A 2 19.94 -11.10 16.16
N GLU A 3 20.15 -10.33 17.23
CA GLU A 3 19.17 -9.39 17.76
C GLU A 3 18.93 -8.28 16.73
N ARG A 4 17.76 -8.28 16.08
CA ARG A 4 17.38 -7.18 15.20
C ARG A 4 17.14 -5.95 16.07
N ILE A 5 18.08 -5.00 16.03
CA ILE A 5 17.92 -3.66 16.58
C ILE A 5 16.62 -3.08 16.02
N ARG A 6 15.59 -2.96 16.87
CA ARG A 6 14.31 -2.33 16.51
C ARG A 6 14.53 -0.83 16.44
N THR A 7 15.01 -0.34 15.30
CA THR A 7 15.13 1.10 15.05
C THR A 7 13.76 1.76 15.16
N ARG A 8 13.65 2.83 15.95
CA ARG A 8 12.40 3.56 16.14
C ARG A 8 12.01 4.25 14.82
N LEU A 9 10.96 3.73 14.17
CA LEU A 9 10.37 4.37 12.99
C LEU A 9 9.76 5.74 13.37
N THR A 10 9.81 6.68 12.44
CA THR A 10 9.02 7.91 12.52
C THR A 10 7.52 7.57 12.44
N PRO A 11 6.62 8.46 12.90
CA PRO A 11 5.19 8.22 12.78
C PRO A 11 4.72 7.93 11.35
N ALA A 12 5.23 8.70 10.37
CA ALA A 12 4.92 8.48 8.96
C ALA A 12 5.40 7.10 8.47
N ALA A 13 6.66 6.74 8.73
CA ALA A 13 7.21 5.44 8.32
C ALA A 13 6.48 4.26 8.99
N ARG A 14 6.00 4.44 10.23
CA ARG A 14 5.16 3.45 10.91
C ARG A 14 3.80 3.29 10.23
N ARG A 15 3.17 4.40 9.87
CA ARG A 15 1.90 4.40 9.15
C ARG A 15 2.03 3.65 7.83
N ASP A 16 3.08 3.93 7.06
CA ASP A 16 3.34 3.28 5.77
C ASP A 16 3.64 1.79 5.94
N GLN A 17 4.42 1.41 6.96
CA GLN A 17 4.67 0.00 7.30
C GLN A 17 3.35 -0.78 7.52
N ILE A 18 2.38 -0.19 8.23
CA ILE A 18 1.09 -0.84 8.49
C ILE A 18 0.31 -1.00 7.19
N LEU A 19 0.32 0.01 6.31
CA LEU A 19 -0.33 -0.07 5.00
C LEU A 19 0.32 -1.13 4.10
N ASP A 20 1.65 -1.23 4.06
CA ASP A 20 2.38 -2.25 3.29
C ASP A 20 2.10 -3.67 3.75
N VAL A 21 2.01 -3.87 5.06
CA VAL A 21 1.59 -5.15 5.64
C VAL A 21 0.16 -5.47 5.22
N THR A 22 -0.72 -4.47 5.23
CA THR A 22 -2.13 -4.69 4.89
C THR A 22 -2.32 -5.04 3.43
N ALA A 23 -1.65 -4.33 2.51
CA ALA A 23 -1.65 -4.66 1.09
C ALA A 23 -1.21 -6.12 0.86
N ARG A 24 -0.11 -6.54 1.50
CA ARG A 24 0.38 -7.93 1.39
C ARG A 24 -0.63 -8.95 1.90
N VAL A 25 -1.25 -8.71 3.05
CA VAL A 25 -2.29 -9.61 3.59
C VAL A 25 -3.48 -9.71 2.63
N ILE A 26 -3.92 -8.59 2.04
CA ILE A 26 -5.05 -8.59 1.09
C ILE A 26 -4.69 -9.39 -0.17
N VAL A 27 -3.50 -9.18 -0.73
CA VAL A 27 -3.04 -9.91 -1.93
C VAL A 27 -2.91 -11.41 -1.67
N GLN A 28 -2.41 -11.80 -0.50
CA GLN A 28 -2.13 -13.21 -0.18
C GLN A 28 -3.32 -13.99 0.36
N GLU A 29 -4.17 -13.35 1.16
CA GLU A 29 -5.22 -14.00 1.96
C GLU A 29 -6.63 -13.43 1.67
N GLY A 30 -6.74 -12.41 0.81
CA GLY A 30 -7.99 -11.75 0.47
C GLY A 30 -8.40 -10.65 1.45
N LEU A 31 -9.36 -9.82 1.02
CA LEU A 31 -9.78 -8.63 1.77
C LEU A 31 -10.33 -8.94 3.17
N GLN A 32 -11.02 -10.07 3.33
CA GLN A 32 -11.63 -10.48 4.61
C GLN A 32 -10.59 -10.85 5.67
N ALA A 33 -9.39 -11.29 5.26
CA ALA A 33 -8.31 -11.62 6.17
C ALA A 33 -7.67 -10.38 6.83
N ALA A 34 -7.88 -9.19 6.27
CA ALA A 34 -7.35 -7.92 6.76
C ALA A 34 -8.11 -7.41 8.01
N THR A 35 -8.11 -8.20 9.09
CA THR A 35 -8.65 -7.82 10.40
C THR A 35 -7.60 -7.07 11.23
N MET A 36 -8.03 -6.19 12.14
CA MET A 36 -7.10 -5.41 12.97
C MET A 36 -6.14 -6.31 13.76
N GLU A 37 -6.60 -7.44 14.28
CA GLU A 37 -5.77 -8.45 14.94
C GLU A 37 -4.74 -9.08 13.99
N ARG A 38 -5.16 -9.51 12.79
CA ARG A 38 -4.26 -10.14 11.82
C ARG A 38 -3.18 -9.17 11.38
N LEU A 39 -3.56 -7.92 11.10
CA LEU A 39 -2.66 -6.85 10.66
C LEU A 39 -1.65 -6.48 11.73
N ALA A 40 -2.08 -6.33 12.99
CA ALA A 40 -1.17 -6.08 14.10
C ALA A 40 -0.11 -7.19 14.24
N ARG A 41 -0.52 -8.46 14.17
CA ARG A 41 0.39 -9.60 14.18
C ARG A 41 1.36 -9.58 12.99
N ALA A 42 0.85 -9.36 11.79
CA ALA A 42 1.66 -9.34 10.57
C ALA A 42 2.66 -8.17 10.55
N ALA A 43 2.29 -7.02 11.11
CA ALA A 43 3.15 -5.85 11.23
C ALA A 43 4.11 -5.91 12.43
N GLN A 44 3.99 -6.96 13.26
CA GLN A 44 4.76 -7.15 14.50
C GLN A 44 4.65 -5.97 15.47
N VAL A 45 3.43 -5.43 15.61
CA VAL A 45 3.08 -4.33 16.51
C VAL A 45 1.90 -4.71 17.40
N SER A 46 1.66 -3.94 18.46
CA SER A 46 0.48 -4.15 19.30
C SER A 46 -0.80 -3.71 18.58
N LYS A 47 -1.93 -4.35 18.91
CA LYS A 47 -3.25 -3.96 18.38
C LYS A 47 -3.57 -2.50 18.73
N ALA A 48 -3.23 -2.08 19.95
CA ALA A 48 -3.39 -0.70 20.41
C ALA A 48 -2.63 0.30 19.53
N LEU A 49 -1.41 -0.03 19.09
CA LEU A 49 -0.64 0.83 18.19
C LEU A 49 -1.33 0.98 16.83
N VAL A 50 -1.86 -0.11 16.25
CA VAL A 50 -2.59 -0.02 14.98
C VAL A 50 -3.78 0.92 15.12
N TYR A 51 -4.53 0.83 16.23
CA TYR A 51 -5.65 1.75 16.51
C TYR A 51 -5.23 3.21 16.70
N THR A 52 -4.00 3.49 17.13
CA THR A 52 -3.47 4.86 17.18
C THR A 52 -3.34 5.49 15.80
N TYR A 53 -3.01 4.69 14.77
CA TYR A 53 -2.88 5.17 13.39
C TYR A 53 -4.20 5.08 12.61
N PHE A 54 -5.00 4.05 12.87
CA PHE A 54 -6.23 3.76 12.15
C PHE A 54 -7.32 3.31 13.13
N ALA A 55 -8.25 4.22 13.41
CA ALA A 55 -9.31 4.00 14.41
C ALA A 55 -10.21 2.79 14.09
N THR A 56 -10.41 2.48 12.79
CA THR A 56 -11.21 1.34 12.33
C THR A 56 -10.55 0.66 11.15
N ARG A 57 -10.99 -0.57 10.85
CA ARG A 57 -10.60 -1.31 9.64
C ARG A 57 -10.92 -0.50 8.38
N ASP A 58 -12.08 0.15 8.33
CA ASP A 58 -12.51 0.91 7.16
C ASP A 58 -11.64 2.16 6.96
N VAL A 59 -11.24 2.84 8.04
CA VAL A 59 -10.29 3.95 7.97
C VAL A 59 -8.93 3.48 7.45
N LEU A 60 -8.47 2.31 7.87
CA LEU A 60 -7.24 1.71 7.37
C LEU A 60 -7.35 1.38 5.88
N LEU A 61 -8.40 0.66 5.47
CA LEU A 61 -8.60 0.26 4.08
C LEU A 61 -8.81 1.47 3.16
N GLY A 62 -9.54 2.49 3.62
CA GLY A 62 -9.69 3.75 2.89
C GLY A 62 -8.36 4.49 2.72
N ALA A 63 -7.54 4.54 3.77
CA ALA A 63 -6.20 5.12 3.70
C ALA A 63 -5.27 4.34 2.75
N LEU A 64 -5.38 3.01 2.73
CA LEU A 64 -4.66 2.17 1.78
C LEU A 64 -5.10 2.50 0.36
N LEU A 65 -6.40 2.48 0.09
CA LEU A 65 -6.97 2.78 -1.22
C LEU A 65 -6.55 4.16 -1.73
N GLN A 66 -6.57 5.19 -0.87
CA GLN A 66 -6.11 6.53 -1.22
C GLN A 66 -4.63 6.56 -1.60
N ARG A 67 -3.78 5.83 -0.86
CA ARG A 67 -2.34 5.73 -1.17
C ARG A 67 -2.12 5.05 -2.52
N GLU A 68 -2.77 3.91 -2.77
CA GLU A 68 -2.60 3.16 -4.01
C GLU A 68 -3.11 3.97 -5.23
N GLN A 69 -4.23 4.69 -5.08
CA GLN A 69 -4.74 5.58 -6.14
C GLN A 69 -3.81 6.76 -6.42
N ALA A 70 -3.22 7.36 -5.38
CA ALA A 70 -2.24 8.43 -5.55
C ALA A 70 -1.00 7.93 -6.30
N GLU A 71 -0.47 6.75 -5.94
CA GLU A 71 0.69 6.17 -6.62
C GLU A 71 0.39 5.80 -8.09
N LEU A 72 -0.80 5.26 -8.38
CA LEU A 72 -1.27 5.01 -9.75
C LEU A 72 -1.36 6.30 -10.56
N GLY A 73 -1.97 7.35 -9.98
CA GLY A 73 -2.13 8.65 -10.60
C GLY A 73 -0.79 9.31 -10.91
N ASP A 74 0.13 9.34 -9.95
CA ASP A 74 1.46 9.94 -10.09
C ASP A 74 2.29 9.23 -11.17
N ARG A 75 2.24 7.90 -11.22
CA ARG A 75 2.93 7.11 -12.25
C ARG A 75 2.30 7.31 -13.63
N GLY A 76 0.98 7.31 -13.71
CA GLY A 76 0.25 7.58 -14.96
C GLY A 76 0.52 8.97 -15.51
N MET A 77 0.55 9.99 -14.64
CA MET A 77 0.91 11.35 -15.00
C MET A 77 2.37 11.45 -15.47
N ALA A 78 3.31 10.83 -14.74
CA ALA A 78 4.72 10.83 -15.14
C ALA A 78 4.95 10.17 -16.49
N ALA A 79 4.16 9.14 -16.84
CA ALA A 79 4.19 8.53 -18.17
C ALA A 79 3.58 9.43 -19.23
N ALA A 80 2.46 10.07 -18.93
CA ALA A 80 1.80 11.01 -19.84
C ALA A 80 2.72 12.18 -20.23
N LEU A 81 3.48 12.71 -19.28
CA LEU A 81 4.45 13.79 -19.52
C LEU A 81 5.64 13.37 -20.41
N ARG A 82 5.89 12.07 -20.58
CA ARG A 82 6.96 11.54 -21.45
C ARG A 82 6.46 11.09 -22.83
N ALA A 83 5.15 11.04 -23.03
CA ALA A 83 4.58 10.58 -24.28
C ALA A 83 4.66 11.69 -25.35
N GLU A 84 5.16 11.35 -26.52
CA GLU A 84 5.28 12.31 -27.64
C GLU A 84 4.05 12.26 -28.57
N THR A 85 3.27 11.17 -28.51
CA THR A 85 2.09 10.96 -29.35
C THR A 85 0.92 10.37 -28.56
N PHE A 86 -0.30 10.53 -29.07
CA PHE A 86 -1.49 9.96 -28.43
C PHE A 86 -1.46 8.42 -28.34
N PRO A 87 -1.05 7.66 -29.37
CA PRO A 87 -0.87 6.21 -29.23
C PRO A 87 0.16 5.82 -28.17
N ASP A 88 1.25 6.57 -28.06
CA ASP A 88 2.30 6.34 -27.06
C ASP A 88 1.80 6.66 -25.63
N LEU A 89 1.03 7.72 -25.46
CA LEU A 89 0.34 8.04 -24.21
C LEU A 89 -0.55 6.88 -23.75
N ILE A 90 -1.39 6.35 -24.63
CA ILE A 90 -2.28 5.23 -24.30
C ILE A 90 -1.47 3.98 -23.97
N ALA A 91 -0.43 3.68 -24.74
CA ALA A 91 0.43 2.51 -24.50
C ALA A 91 1.16 2.59 -23.15
N GLN A 92 1.75 3.74 -22.81
CA GLN A 92 2.49 3.92 -21.57
C GLN A 92 1.58 3.93 -20.33
N THR A 93 0.46 4.63 -20.39
CA THR A 93 -0.51 4.67 -19.28
C THR A 93 -1.14 3.31 -19.03
N THR A 94 -1.52 2.59 -20.09
CA THR A 94 -2.05 1.21 -19.99
C THR A 94 -1.00 0.26 -19.42
N ARG A 95 0.25 0.35 -19.89
CA ARG A 95 1.35 -0.47 -19.35
C ARG A 95 1.52 -0.27 -17.84
N HIS A 96 1.53 0.98 -17.37
CA HIS A 96 1.71 1.25 -15.95
C HIS A 96 0.54 0.78 -15.09
N TYR A 97 -0.69 0.87 -15.59
CA TYR A 97 -1.83 0.26 -14.92
C TYR A 97 -1.64 -1.26 -14.79
N LEU A 98 -1.27 -1.94 -15.88
CA LEU A 98 -1.04 -3.39 -15.87
C LEU A 98 0.13 -3.80 -14.95
N GLU A 99 1.22 -3.04 -14.94
CA GLU A 99 2.36 -3.27 -14.02
C GLU A 99 1.95 -3.09 -12.56
N HIS A 100 1.14 -2.07 -12.25
CA HIS A 100 0.63 -1.87 -10.91
C HIS A 100 -0.27 -3.04 -10.48
N VAL A 101 -1.19 -3.48 -11.35
CA VAL A 101 -2.05 -4.64 -11.10
C VAL A 101 -1.23 -5.92 -10.90
N ARG A 102 -0.16 -6.12 -11.69
CA ARG A 102 0.76 -7.25 -11.53
C ARG A 102 1.46 -7.24 -10.19
N ASP A 103 1.97 -6.08 -9.76
CA ASP A 103 2.84 -5.98 -8.58
C ASP A 103 2.04 -5.85 -7.27
N ARG A 104 0.80 -5.35 -7.32
CA ARG A 104 0.00 -5.01 -6.14
C ARG A 104 -1.41 -5.62 -6.10
N GLY A 105 -1.79 -6.39 -7.11
CA GLY A 105 -3.11 -7.01 -7.21
C GLY A 105 -4.13 -6.13 -7.97
N PRO A 106 -5.31 -6.70 -8.31
CA PRO A 106 -6.37 -5.99 -9.04
C PRO A 106 -7.04 -4.89 -8.23
#